data_AF-A0A0W0UYT9-F1
#
_entry.id   AF-A0A0W0UYT9-F1
#
_cell.length_a   1.000
_cell.length_b   1.000
_cell.length_c   1.000
_cell.angle_alpha   90.00
_cell.angle_beta   90.00
_cell.angle_gamma   90.00
#
_symmetry.space_group_name_H-M   'P 1'
#
loop_
_entity.id
_entity.type
_entity.pdbx_description
1 polymer ?
#
loop_
_entity_poly.entity_id
_entity_poly.type
_entity_poly.pdbx_seq_one_letter_code
_entity_poly.pdbx_strand_id
1 'polypeptide(L)'
;MNFSAWYYPSLTALFLYGAWGYWGTRASTFINPLSITFYSSLGVLISGIVALFLLDFKLELSIKGSTYGFLNGLANGIACIFFIMALRKGPVMPVVLMTSMYPMITLMLCMLFLKQGLTLKQVAGMIFAVIALILFAME
;
A
#
# COMPACT_ATOMS: atom_id res chain seq x y z
N MET A 1 -17.40 -2.27 -22.90
CA MET A 1 -16.00 -2.28 -22.44
C MET A 1 -15.71 -3.65 -21.87
N ASN A 2 -14.89 -4.48 -22.52
CA ASN A 2 -14.43 -5.72 -21.89
C ASN A 2 -13.49 -5.32 -20.76
N PHE A 3 -13.93 -5.46 -19.51
CA PHE A 3 -13.06 -5.25 -18.37
C PHE A 3 -11.97 -6.32 -18.41
N SER A 4 -10.74 -5.91 -18.73
CA SER A 4 -9.58 -6.78 -18.77
C SER A 4 -9.36 -7.48 -17.43
N ALA A 5 -8.66 -8.62 -17.45
CA ALA A 5 -8.39 -9.46 -16.28
C ALA A 5 -7.73 -8.74 -15.08
N TRP A 6 -7.13 -7.56 -15.29
CA TRP A 6 -6.51 -6.76 -14.23
C TRP A 6 -7.52 -5.89 -13.44
N TYR A 7 -8.68 -5.57 -14.02
CA TYR A 7 -9.62 -4.59 -13.44
C TYR A 7 -10.28 -5.12 -12.15
N TYR A 8 -10.77 -6.35 -12.17
CA TYR A 8 -11.44 -6.94 -11.01
C TYR A 8 -10.51 -7.11 -9.80
N PRO A 9 -9.28 -7.65 -9.94
CA PRO A 9 -8.31 -7.67 -8.84
C PRO A 9 -8.03 -6.28 -8.25
N SER A 10 -7.86 -5.25 -9.09
CA SER A 10 -7.64 -3.88 -8.62
C SER A 10 -8.81 -3.34 -7.82
N LEU A 11 -10.05 -3.62 -8.25
CA LEU A 11 -11.25 -3.20 -7.52
C LEU A 11 -11.35 -3.91 -6.17
N THR A 12 -11.08 -5.22 -6.12
CA THR A 12 -11.06 -5.96 -4.84
C THR A 12 -9.98 -5.42 -3.89
N ALA A 13 -8.79 -5.10 -4.42
CA ALA A 13 -7.71 -4.52 -3.64
C ALA A 13 -8.11 -3.15 -3.06
N LEU A 14 -8.81 -2.31 -3.83
CA LEU A 14 -9.31 -1.01 -3.36
C LEU A 14 -10.20 -1.16 -2.10
N PHE A 15 -11.16 -2.08 -2.13
CA PHE A 15 -12.04 -2.33 -0.99
C PHE A 15 -11.27 -2.88 0.22
N LEU A 16 -10.33 -3.81 -0.01
CA LEU A 16 -9.51 -4.38 1.06
C LEU A 16 -8.57 -3.35 1.68
N TYR A 17 -7.96 -2.45 0.89
CA TYR A 17 -7.16 -1.33 1.42
C TYR A 17 -8.00 -0.37 2.24
N GLY A 18 -9.24 -0.07 1.81
CA GLY A 18 -10.17 0.72 2.60
C GLY A 18 -10.50 0.07 3.95
N ALA A 19 -10.79 -1.24 3.95
CA ALA A 19 -11.07 -1.99 5.16
C ALA A 19 -9.85 -2.03 6.10
N TRP A 20 -8.65 -2.26 5.56
CA TRP A 20 -7.38 -2.19 6.30
C TRP A 20 -7.18 -0.82 6.97
N GLY A 21 -7.40 0.28 6.24
CA GLY A 21 -7.27 1.63 6.77
C GLY A 21 -8.26 1.91 7.91
N TYR A 22 -9.52 1.49 7.76
CA TYR A 22 -10.55 1.61 8.78
C TYR A 22 -10.20 0.82 10.06
N TRP A 23 -9.88 -0.46 9.93
CA TRP A 23 -9.54 -1.30 11.08
C TRP A 23 -8.24 -0.86 11.75
N GLY A 24 -7.22 -0.46 10.99
CA GLY A 24 -5.97 0.08 11.54
C GLY A 24 -6.19 1.35 12.34
N THR A 25 -7.01 2.27 11.82
CA THR A 25 -7.42 3.49 12.53
C THR A 25 -8.20 3.17 13.80
N ARG A 26 -9.14 2.22 13.73
CA ARG A 26 -9.92 1.85 14.91
C ARG A 26 -9.04 1.19 15.97
N ALA A 27 -8.14 0.28 15.57
CA ALA A 27 -7.20 -0.38 16.47
C ALA A 27 -6.22 0.61 17.12
N SER A 28 -5.79 1.67 16.42
CA SER A 28 -4.85 2.69 16.94
C SER A 28 -5.38 3.45 18.15
N THR A 29 -6.70 3.47 18.32
CA THR A 29 -7.36 4.06 19.50
C THR A 29 -7.36 3.14 20.72
N PHE A 30 -7.22 1.82 20.53
CA PHE A 30 -7.30 0.83 21.60
C PHE A 30 -5.93 0.35 22.11
N ILE A 31 -4.95 0.23 21.21
CA ILE A 31 -3.65 -0.40 21.53
C ILE A 31 -2.48 0.34 20.88
N ASN A 32 -1.27 0.03 21.36
CA ASN A 32 -0.03 0.65 20.86
C ASN A 32 0.17 0.35 19.36
N PRO A 33 0.65 1.32 18.54
CA PRO A 33 0.98 1.12 17.14
C PRO A 33 1.84 -0.11 16.84
N LEU A 34 2.85 -0.39 17.66
CA LEU A 34 3.73 -1.56 17.47
C LEU A 34 2.97 -2.87 17.67
N SER A 35 2.05 -2.93 18.63
CA SER A 35 1.19 -4.10 18.83
C SER A 35 0.25 -4.32 17.65
N ILE A 36 -0.29 -3.24 17.06
CA ILE A 36 -1.15 -3.33 15.87
C ILE A 36 -0.34 -3.83 14.68
N THR A 37 0.88 -3.32 14.48
CA THR A 37 1.77 -3.83 13.44
C THR A 37 2.05 -5.31 13.64
N PHE A 38 2.30 -5.77 14.87
CA PHE A 38 2.49 -7.19 15.16
C PHE A 38 1.26 -8.03 14.77
N TYR A 39 0.06 -7.65 15.21
CA TYR A 39 -1.18 -8.36 14.83
C TYR A 39 -1.45 -8.30 13.33
N SER A 40 -1.17 -7.17 12.69
CA SER A 40 -1.30 -7.01 11.23
C SER A 40 -0.31 -7.92 10.49
N SER A 41 0.90 -8.08 11.03
CA SER A 41 1.93 -8.96 10.47
C SER A 41 1.51 -10.43 10.57
N LEU A 42 0.83 -10.84 11.65
CA LEU A 42 0.22 -12.16 11.74
C LEU A 42 -0.87 -12.36 10.68
N GLY A 43 -1.72 -11.36 10.45
CA GLY A 43 -2.72 -11.40 9.38
C GLY A 43 -2.08 -11.54 7.99
N VAL A 44 -1.02 -10.78 7.71
CA VAL A 44 -0.25 -10.89 6.46
C VAL A 44 0.41 -12.25 6.33
N LEU A 45 0.96 -12.81 7.42
CA LEU A 45 1.55 -14.15 7.42
C LEU A 45 0.51 -15.22 7.05
N ILE A 46 -0.69 -15.15 7.65
CA ILE A 46 -1.80 -16.05 7.30
C ILE A 46 -2.14 -15.91 5.81
N SER A 47 -2.22 -14.69 5.29
CA SER A 47 -2.48 -14.47 3.86
C SER A 47 -1.39 -15.07 2.96
N GLY A 48 -0.12 -15.01 3.38
CA GLY A 48 1.01 -15.63 2.69
C GLY A 48 0.94 -17.16 2.70
N ILE A 49 0.50 -17.76 3.81
CA ILE A 49 0.27 -19.21 3.89
C ILE A 49 -0.87 -19.62 2.96
N VAL A 50 -1.98 -18.89 2.95
CA VAL A 50 -3.09 -19.14 2.01
C VAL A 50 -2.61 -19.04 0.56
N ALA A 51 -1.80 -18.03 0.23
CA ALA A 51 -1.21 -17.90 -1.10
C ALA A 51 -0.33 -19.11 -1.46
N LEU A 52 0.43 -19.66 -0.51
CA LEU A 52 1.24 -20.85 -0.72
C LEU A 52 0.38 -22.10 -1.01
N PHE A 53 -0.74 -22.26 -0.30
CA PHE A 53 -1.72 -23.31 -0.59
C PHE A 53 -2.34 -23.14 -1.98
N LEU A 54 -2.70 -21.92 -2.37
CA LEU A 54 -3.25 -21.62 -3.71
C LEU A 54 -2.23 -21.85 -4.83
N LEU A 55 -0.93 -21.84 -4.51
CA LEU A 55 0.17 -22.16 -5.42
C LEU A 55 0.51 -23.66 -5.44
N ASP A 56 -0.24 -24.52 -4.76
CA ASP A 56 0.06 -25.95 -4.59
C ASP A 56 1.49 -26.19 -4.07
N PHE A 57 2.00 -25.31 -3.20
CA PHE A 57 3.37 -25.32 -2.68
C PHE A 57 4.48 -25.23 -3.75
N LYS A 58 4.15 -24.83 -4.98
CA LYS A 58 5.12 -24.61 -6.07
C LYS A 58 5.63 -23.17 -6.07
N LEU A 59 6.49 -22.86 -5.11
CA LEU A 59 7.09 -21.53 -5.02
C LEU A 59 8.11 -21.31 -6.15
N GLU A 60 7.99 -20.20 -6.87
CA GLU A 60 9.01 -19.80 -7.84
C GLU A 60 10.25 -19.25 -7.12
N LEU A 61 11.30 -20.07 -7.04
CA LEU A 61 12.56 -19.72 -6.38
C LEU A 61 13.49 -18.96 -7.34
N SER A 62 13.21 -17.66 -7.52
CA SER A 62 14.13 -16.73 -8.16
C SER A 62 14.86 -15.92 -7.09
N ILE A 63 16.21 -15.89 -7.10
CA ILE A 63 17.00 -15.07 -6.15
C ILE A 63 16.58 -13.60 -6.26
N LYS A 64 16.51 -13.07 -7.49
CA LYS A 64 16.08 -11.69 -7.72
C LYS A 64 14.63 -11.48 -7.26
N GLY A 65 13.71 -12.36 -7.66
CA GLY A 65 12.29 -12.26 -7.27
C GLY A 65 12.09 -12.30 -5.76
N SER A 66 12.77 -13.23 -5.07
CA SER A 66 12.71 -13.39 -3.62
C SER A 66 13.27 -12.18 -2.89
N THR A 67 14.38 -11.60 -3.37
CA THR A 67 14.93 -10.37 -2.77
C THR A 67 13.98 -9.18 -2.88
N TYR A 68 13.38 -8.94 -4.05
CA TYR A 68 12.40 -7.87 -4.21
C TYR A 68 11.12 -8.13 -3.41
N GLY A 69 10.65 -9.38 -3.36
CA GLY A 69 9.51 -9.77 -2.52
C GLY A 69 9.76 -9.54 -1.03
N PHE A 70 10.95 -9.88 -0.55
CA PHE A 70 11.35 -9.64 0.84
C PHE A 70 11.46 -8.14 1.15
N LEU A 71 12.12 -7.36 0.29
CA LEU A 71 12.21 -5.91 0.44
C LEU A 71 10.83 -5.24 0.43
N ASN A 72 9.91 -5.71 -0.41
CA ASN A 72 8.53 -5.25 -0.43
C ASN A 72 7.83 -5.52 0.92
N GLY A 73 7.98 -6.73 1.48
CA GLY A 73 7.44 -7.09 2.79
C GLY A 73 8.00 -6.23 3.93
N LEU A 74 9.32 -6.02 3.94
CA LEU A 74 9.98 -5.15 4.92
C LEU A 74 9.50 -3.70 4.83
N ALA A 75 9.46 -3.14 3.62
CA ALA A 75 8.98 -1.79 3.40
C ALA A 75 7.53 -1.63 3.86
N ASN A 76 6.66 -2.61 3.56
CA ASN A 76 5.26 -2.61 4.00
C ASN A 76 5.14 -2.65 5.52
N GLY A 77 5.90 -3.52 6.20
CA GLY A 77 5.90 -3.62 7.66
C GLY A 77 6.35 -2.31 8.33
N ILE A 78 7.46 -1.74 7.88
CA ILE A 78 7.99 -0.47 8.41
C ILE A 78 7.00 0.68 8.13
N ALA A 79 6.47 0.77 6.91
CA ALA A 79 5.48 1.79 6.54
C ALA A 79 4.22 1.69 7.40
N CYS A 80 3.76 0.48 7.72
CA CYS A 80 2.60 0.25 8.58
C CYS A 80 2.81 0.83 10.00
N ILE A 81 4.02 0.70 10.58
CA ILE A 81 4.36 1.29 11.88
C ILE A 81 4.19 2.82 11.83
N PHE A 82 4.80 3.46 10.83
CA PHE A 82 4.73 4.93 10.68
C PHE A 82 3.31 5.40 10.37
N PHE A 83 2.57 4.68 9.54
CA PHE A 83 1.18 4.98 9.22
C PHE A 83 0.28 4.95 10.46
N ILE A 84 0.34 3.87 11.25
CA ILE A 84 -0.48 3.75 12.47
C ILE A 84 -0.05 4.78 13.52
N MET A 85 1.26 5.06 13.62
CA MET A 85 1.77 6.13 14.48
C MET A 85 1.21 7.51 14.06
N ALA A 86 1.14 7.79 12.76
CA ALA A 86 0.56 9.01 12.23
C ALA A 86 -0.96 9.08 12.50
N LEU A 87 -1.70 8.00 12.28
CA LEU A 87 -3.13 7.90 12.59
C LEU A 87 -3.44 8.12 14.08
N ARG A 88 -2.50 7.76 14.98
CA ARG A 88 -2.67 7.97 16.41
C ARG A 88 -2.44 9.42 16.84
N LYS A 89 -1.58 10.15 16.12
CA LYS A 89 -1.15 11.52 16.48
C LYS A 89 -1.85 12.61 15.67
N GLY A 90 -2.38 12.28 14.51
CA GLY A 90 -2.95 13.21 13.56
C GLY A 90 -4.36 12.83 13.12
N PRO A 91 -5.03 13.73 12.38
CA PRO A 91 -6.35 13.45 11.82
C PRO A 91 -6.30 12.34 10.79
N VAL A 92 -7.32 11.48 10.78
CA VAL A 92 -7.38 10.28 9.95
C VAL A 92 -7.32 10.63 8.46
N MET A 93 -8.15 11.58 8.01
CA MET A 93 -8.31 11.89 6.60
C MET A 93 -7.01 12.44 5.96
N PRO A 94 -6.34 13.47 6.52
CA PRO A 94 -5.06 13.94 5.97
C PRO A 94 -3.96 12.88 5.96
N VAL A 95 -3.88 12.02 6.99
CA VAL A 95 -2.87 10.95 7.06
C VAL A 95 -3.10 9.89 5.98
N VAL A 96 -4.35 9.44 5.81
CA VAL A 96 -4.72 8.44 4.78
C VAL A 96 -4.44 8.99 3.38
N LEU A 97 -4.78 10.24 3.13
CA LEU A 97 -4.58 10.84 1.81
C LEU A 97 -3.10 11.07 1.50
N MET A 98 -2.32 11.54 2.48
CA MET A 98 -0.86 11.70 2.34
C MET A 98 -0.19 10.38 2.00
N THR A 99 -0.55 9.32 2.71
CA THR A 99 0.01 8.00 2.42
C THR A 99 -0.49 7.41 1.10
N SER A 100 -1.71 7.73 0.66
CA SER A 100 -2.26 7.30 -0.65
C SER A 100 -1.52 7.91 -1.85
N MET A 101 -0.63 8.88 -1.64
CA MET A 101 0.24 9.43 -2.69
C MET A 101 1.47 8.55 -3.01
N TYR A 102 1.67 7.42 -2.31
CA TYR A 102 2.77 6.51 -2.59
C TYR A 102 2.92 6.10 -4.07
N PRO A 103 1.87 6.02 -4.93
CA PRO A 103 2.04 5.71 -6.34
C PRO A 103 2.91 6.74 -7.08
N MET A 104 2.96 7.99 -6.62
CA MET A 104 3.87 9.00 -7.18
C MET A 104 5.33 8.62 -6.93
N ILE A 105 5.64 8.20 -5.69
CA ILE A 105 6.99 7.72 -5.34
C ILE A 105 7.31 6.45 -6.13
N THR A 106 6.37 5.51 -6.26
CA THR A 106 6.53 4.31 -7.10
C THR A 106 6.83 4.67 -8.54
N LEU A 107 6.09 5.61 -9.15
CA LEU A 107 6.33 6.07 -10.51
C LEU A 107 7.73 6.69 -10.65
N MET A 108 8.14 7.55 -9.72
CA MET A 108 9.48 8.14 -9.71
C MET A 108 10.58 7.07 -9.63
N LEU A 109 10.41 6.07 -8.76
CA LEU A 109 11.34 4.94 -8.66
C LEU A 109 11.36 4.12 -9.96
N CYS A 110 10.21 3.86 -10.58
CA CYS A 110 10.14 3.18 -11.87
C CYS A 110 10.84 3.97 -12.98
N MET A 111 10.73 5.29 -13.00
CA MET A 111 11.48 6.13 -13.95
C MET A 111 12.98 6.03 -13.71
N LEU A 112 13.43 6.12 -12.46
CA LEU A 112 14.85 6.09 -12.10
C LEU A 112 15.50 4.73 -12.38
N PHE A 113 14.85 3.64 -11.98
CA PHE A 113 15.42 2.29 -12.03
C PHE A 113 15.02 1.49 -13.28
N LEU A 114 13.78 1.64 -13.77
CA LEU A 114 13.27 0.89 -14.92
C LEU A 114 13.31 1.70 -16.22
N LYS A 115 13.73 2.97 -16.18
CA LYS A 115 13.84 3.88 -17.34
C LYS A 115 12.55 3.98 -18.17
N GLN A 116 11.39 3.80 -17.53
CA GLN A 116 10.12 4.00 -18.20
C GLN A 116 9.87 5.50 -18.41
N GLY A 117 9.51 5.87 -19.64
CA GLY A 117 9.16 7.25 -19.98
C GLY A 117 7.82 7.66 -19.37
N LEU A 118 7.76 8.86 -18.81
CA LEU A 118 6.51 9.48 -18.35
C LEU A 118 5.74 10.04 -19.54
N THR A 119 4.45 9.75 -19.59
CA THR A 119 3.54 10.47 -20.47
C THR A 119 3.13 11.81 -19.84
N LEU A 120 2.90 12.83 -20.67
CA LEU A 120 2.36 14.13 -20.22
C LEU A 120 1.05 13.97 -19.42
N LYS A 121 0.24 12.96 -19.76
CA LYS A 121 -1.01 12.64 -19.04
C LYS A 121 -0.77 12.16 -17.60
N GLN A 122 0.25 11.33 -17.39
CA GLN A 122 0.62 10.87 -16.04
C GLN A 122 1.15 12.02 -15.19
N VAL A 123 1.95 12.92 -15.78
CA VAL A 123 2.44 14.12 -15.08
C VAL A 123 1.28 15.04 -14.68
N ALA A 124 0.34 15.30 -15.59
CA ALA A 124 -0.86 16.07 -15.26
C ALA A 124 -1.68 15.40 -14.15
N GLY A 125 -1.88 14.09 -14.22
CA GLY A 125 -2.56 13.33 -13.17
C GLY A 125 -1.88 13.42 -11.80
N MET A 126 -0.55 13.39 -11.76
CA MET A 126 0.22 13.60 -10.53
C MET A 126 0.01 15.02 -9.96
N ILE A 127 0.01 16.05 -10.80
CA ILE A 127 -0.27 17.43 -10.37
C ILE A 127 -1.68 17.54 -9.78
N PHE A 128 -2.70 16.97 -10.44
CA PHE A 128 -4.06 16.96 -9.91
C PHE A 128 -4.18 16.18 -8.59
N ALA A 129 -3.46 15.07 -8.42
CA ALA A 129 -3.44 14.33 -7.17
C ALA A 129 -2.85 15.16 -6.03
N VAL A 130 -1.76 15.91 -6.28
CA VAL A 130 -1.18 16.84 -5.29
C VAL A 130 -2.16 17.93 -4.91
N ILE A 131 -2.86 18.53 -5.88
CA ILE A 131 -3.87 19.56 -5.61
C ILE A 131 -5.00 18.99 -4.74
N ALA A 132 -5.52 17.81 -5.08
CA ALA A 132 -6.56 17.14 -4.30
C ALA A 132 -6.09 16.91 -2.86
N LEU A 133 -4.85 16.47 -2.66
CA LEU A 133 -4.28 16.29 -1.34
C LEU A 133 -4.23 17.60 -0.55
N ILE A 134 -3.74 18.69 -1.15
CA ILE A 134 -3.66 20.00 -0.48
C ILE A 134 -5.06 20.42 -0.02
N LEU A 135 -6.08 20.26 -0.86
CA LEU A 135 -7.45 20.61 -0.52
C LEU A 135 -7.97 19.82 0.68
N PHE A 136 -7.78 18.49 0.70
CA PHE A 136 -8.18 17.67 1.84
C PHE A 136 -7.36 17.92 3.12
N ALA A 137 -6.12 18.37 2.98
CA ALA A 137 -5.26 18.71 4.12
C ALA A 137 -5.56 20.10 4.71
N MET A 138 -6.30 20.95 3.98
CA MET A 138 -6.75 22.27 4.43
C MET A 138 -8.05 22.24 5.25
N GLU A 139 -8.54 21.05 5.61
CA GLU A 139 -9.64 20.85 6.57
C GLU A 139 -9.16 20.78 8.03
#